data_AF-A0A482VJF5-F1
#
_entry.id   AF-A0A482VJF5-F1
#
_cell.length_a   1.000
_cell.length_b   1.000
_cell.length_c   1.000
_cell.angle_alpha   90.00
_cell.angle_beta   90.00
_cell.angle_gamma   90.00
#
_symmetry.space_group_name_H-M   'P 1'
#
loop_
_entity.id
_entity.type
_entity.pdbx_description
1 polymer ?
#
loop_
_entity_poly.entity_id
_entity_poly.type
_entity_poly.pdbx_seq_one_letter_code
_entity_poly.pdbx_strand_id
1 'polypeptide(L)'
;MFASLKNKIREETGSDLSKLTAKITSSTVQRIDSLRGRSHQGSSSSINSLVSSDGVREDGNIETEEFKKRLLKIESEYIKKLDQKELEWREIMNEKDKKLQNLEKEKDEALKQVSALRETVKNAEEFKQKLVEHQEDKEQMENFQTQELSKVKHLVLLREQELAEKTAALKEATTQLDKLRNEVSRLRRQEEQLSDLQDDLESLRHSTARDLAALATELAKSEEERRHLSDLVVVLRQRVGRLSRQAAEEGTERRRAVQEKEKLAEKVRQMEAELECNRLELNNKETKIKRLTTDVEELSVEVKALRSESEEEVTFLRTQLQNALTEVKVVRKNLENTESELDKTGDECSKLKLSVDSEHEANSSLRQMITKLEKELGEEKTNSLNVQKTLSRVTAEKNTALLRNAEISQQMELVKQEKRRQESEMTELLNKLMQVEDENKKHNESKSLEQQLRNNIAELEDQISEKNKNIKTLQLRLADMKKTLQQELRTPGNPNYHSDLLDNSAAILTPSQVSTKNFPSVVRRDEDDVNFKYLKHVVIKFLTSREYEAQHLTKAIATLLKFTADEEKLVNDTLEWKRSWFGSKPKLGSGQKARAIPHS
;
A
#
# COMPACT_ATOMS: atom_id res chain seq x y z
N MET A 1 23.48 -35.79 -15.00
CA MET A 1 22.87 -34.45 -14.81
C MET A 1 23.42 -33.73 -13.57
N PHE A 2 23.16 -34.16 -12.33
CA PHE A 2 23.59 -33.45 -11.09
C PHE A 2 25.05 -32.96 -11.03
N ALA A 3 26.02 -33.73 -11.56
CA ALA A 3 27.43 -33.32 -11.58
C ALA A 3 27.70 -32.04 -12.41
N SER A 4 26.94 -31.82 -13.50
CA SER A 4 27.09 -30.65 -14.36
C SER A 4 26.65 -29.37 -13.65
N LEU A 5 25.56 -29.44 -12.89
CA LEU A 5 25.03 -28.31 -12.12
C LEU A 5 25.99 -27.91 -10.99
N LYS A 6 26.64 -28.90 -10.33
CA LYS A 6 27.68 -28.64 -9.31
C LYS A 6 28.93 -27.95 -9.87
N ASN A 7 29.35 -28.27 -11.10
CA ASN A 7 30.47 -27.57 -11.72
C ASN A 7 30.10 -26.12 -12.10
N LYS A 8 28.90 -25.92 -12.69
CA LYS A 8 28.40 -24.60 -13.11
C LYS A 8 28.38 -23.59 -11.95
N ILE A 9 27.85 -23.99 -10.80
CA ILE A 9 27.80 -23.12 -9.60
C ILE A 9 29.20 -22.82 -9.06
N ARG A 10 30.15 -23.78 -9.11
CA ARG A 10 31.53 -23.57 -8.65
C ARG A 10 32.29 -22.55 -9.51
N GLU A 11 32.01 -22.48 -10.82
CA GLU A 11 32.56 -21.45 -11.70
C GLU A 11 31.96 -20.06 -11.42
N GLU A 12 30.69 -19.97 -11.03
CA GLU A 12 29.97 -18.70 -10.84
C GLU A 12 30.14 -18.10 -9.43
N THR A 13 30.39 -18.89 -8.38
CA THR A 13 30.50 -18.37 -6.99
C THR A 13 31.90 -18.51 -6.35
N GLY A 14 32.87 -19.12 -7.02
CA GLY A 14 34.29 -19.16 -6.61
C GLY A 14 34.60 -19.74 -5.23
N SER A 15 33.66 -20.43 -4.59
CA SER A 15 33.74 -20.84 -3.18
C SER A 15 32.96 -22.12 -2.90
N ASP A 16 33.51 -22.98 -2.03
CA ASP A 16 33.03 -24.35 -1.83
C ASP A 16 31.82 -24.45 -0.86
N LEU A 17 30.78 -25.16 -1.29
CA LEU A 17 29.45 -25.19 -0.65
C LEU A 17 29.37 -26.07 0.62
N SER A 18 30.45 -26.16 1.40
CA SER A 18 30.63 -27.14 2.49
C SER A 18 30.58 -26.55 3.91
N LYS A 19 30.10 -25.31 4.08
CA LYS A 19 30.08 -24.59 5.38
C LYS A 19 28.73 -24.03 5.84
N LEU A 20 27.63 -24.28 5.13
CA LEU A 20 26.32 -23.68 5.45
C LEU A 20 25.34 -24.58 6.23
N THR A 21 25.60 -25.88 6.34
CA THR A 21 24.64 -26.88 6.87
C THR A 21 24.81 -27.16 8.38
N ALA A 22 24.90 -26.11 9.20
CA ALA A 22 25.13 -26.23 10.65
C ALA A 22 24.25 -25.35 11.55
N LYS A 23 23.30 -24.59 10.98
CA LYS A 23 22.34 -23.75 11.73
C LYS A 23 20.99 -23.69 11.02
N ILE A 24 20.09 -24.62 11.36
CA ILE A 24 18.60 -24.51 11.44
C ILE A 24 18.07 -25.90 11.86
N THR A 25 18.08 -26.18 13.17
CA THR A 25 17.24 -27.18 13.85
C THR A 25 17.43 -27.03 15.36
N SER A 26 16.32 -26.92 16.11
CA SER A 26 16.20 -26.92 17.60
C SER A 26 15.91 -25.57 18.29
N SER A 27 14.70 -25.03 18.11
CA SER A 27 14.14 -23.97 18.98
C SER A 27 12.61 -23.77 18.91
N THR A 28 11.78 -24.76 18.52
CA THR A 28 10.31 -24.56 18.40
C THR A 28 9.43 -25.77 18.71
N VAL A 29 9.65 -26.43 19.86
CA VAL A 29 8.60 -27.20 20.55
C VAL A 29 8.73 -26.96 22.06
N GLN A 30 7.63 -27.10 22.81
CA GLN A 30 7.55 -27.04 24.29
C GLN A 30 7.79 -25.66 24.96
N ARG A 31 6.82 -24.75 24.78
CA ARG A 31 6.38 -23.82 25.84
C ARG A 31 4.86 -23.60 25.78
N ILE A 32 4.14 -24.31 26.63
CA ILE A 32 2.96 -23.87 27.40
C ILE A 32 2.87 -24.87 28.55
N ASP A 33 3.28 -24.45 29.75
CA ASP A 33 2.51 -24.71 30.97
C ASP A 33 3.05 -23.87 32.14
N SER A 34 2.26 -23.77 33.22
CA SER A 34 2.69 -23.30 34.55
C SER A 34 3.25 -21.87 34.67
N LEU A 35 2.43 -20.87 34.33
CA LEU A 35 2.39 -19.62 35.10
C LEU A 35 1.18 -19.60 36.05
N ARG A 36 1.33 -20.20 37.24
CA ARG A 36 0.47 -19.95 38.39
C ARG A 36 1.34 -19.48 39.56
N GLY A 37 1.63 -18.18 39.60
CA GLY A 37 2.17 -17.57 40.79
C GLY A 37 1.19 -17.70 41.95
N ARG A 38 1.66 -18.06 43.14
CA ARG A 38 0.90 -17.93 44.39
C ARG A 38 1.83 -17.41 45.49
N SER A 39 1.50 -16.24 46.00
CA SER A 39 2.16 -15.60 47.13
C SER A 39 1.98 -16.41 48.42
N HIS A 40 2.98 -16.39 49.30
CA HIS A 40 2.80 -16.29 50.75
C HIS A 40 4.09 -15.79 51.44
N GLN A 41 3.90 -15.37 52.70
CA GLN A 41 4.83 -14.99 53.77
C GLN A 41 6.31 -15.44 53.61
N GLY A 42 7.31 -14.65 54.00
CA GLY A 42 7.27 -13.41 54.78
C GLY A 42 7.33 -13.66 56.30
N SER A 43 8.51 -13.99 56.81
CA SER A 43 8.94 -13.85 58.22
C SER A 43 10.46 -13.98 58.31
N SER A 44 11.13 -12.98 58.92
CA SER A 44 12.54 -13.05 59.30
C SER A 44 12.69 -12.56 60.73
N SER A 45 12.56 -13.47 61.70
CA SER A 45 12.68 -13.19 63.13
C SER A 45 14.08 -13.53 63.64
N SER A 46 14.70 -12.59 64.36
CA SER A 46 15.99 -12.79 65.02
C SER A 46 15.96 -13.93 66.04
N ILE A 47 17.06 -14.68 66.16
CA ILE A 47 17.41 -15.40 67.39
C ILE A 47 18.81 -14.93 67.79
N ASN A 48 18.94 -14.64 69.09
CA ASN A 48 20.15 -14.20 69.74
C ASN A 48 20.45 -15.18 70.89
N SER A 49 21.67 -15.10 71.44
CA SER A 49 22.01 -15.53 72.81
C SER A 49 22.32 -17.01 73.12
N LEU A 50 23.43 -17.17 73.86
CA LEU A 50 23.76 -18.16 74.91
C LEU A 50 23.98 -19.66 74.53
N VAL A 51 24.84 -20.49 75.16
CA VAL A 51 26.04 -20.42 76.06
C VAL A 51 25.96 -21.53 77.13
N SER A 52 27.07 -22.27 77.28
CA SER A 52 27.49 -23.12 78.42
C SER A 52 26.85 -24.49 78.72
N SER A 53 27.65 -25.27 79.47
CA SER A 53 27.47 -26.61 80.07
C SER A 53 27.90 -27.77 79.17
N ASP A 54 29.12 -28.32 79.27
CA ASP A 54 29.78 -29.05 80.38
C ASP A 54 29.34 -30.54 80.49
N GLY A 55 30.22 -31.43 80.96
CA GLY A 55 29.86 -32.80 81.35
C GLY A 55 30.26 -33.95 80.41
N VAL A 56 31.57 -34.17 80.27
CA VAL A 56 32.26 -35.49 80.23
C VAL A 56 31.44 -36.76 79.87
N ARG A 57 31.79 -37.42 78.75
CA ARG A 57 32.21 -38.85 78.72
C ARG A 57 32.74 -39.32 77.37
N GLU A 58 33.87 -40.03 77.39
CA GLU A 58 34.31 -40.90 76.30
C GLU A 58 33.63 -42.27 76.45
N ASP A 59 32.92 -42.73 75.41
CA ASP A 59 33.02 -44.09 74.86
C ASP A 59 32.37 -44.11 73.45
N GLY A 60 32.59 -45.16 72.65
CA GLY A 60 31.85 -45.40 71.40
C GLY A 60 32.44 -44.79 70.13
N ASN A 61 33.64 -45.23 69.72
CA ASN A 61 34.32 -44.85 68.47
C ASN A 61 33.65 -45.42 67.18
N ILE A 62 32.32 -45.35 67.08
CA ILE A 62 31.51 -45.89 65.97
C ILE A 62 30.49 -44.85 65.48
N GLU A 63 29.74 -44.20 66.38
CA GLU A 63 28.73 -43.20 65.98
C GLU A 63 29.36 -41.94 65.39
N THR A 64 30.54 -41.53 65.88
CA THR A 64 31.25 -40.33 65.40
C THR A 64 31.59 -40.38 63.91
N GLU A 65 31.88 -41.55 63.34
CA GLU A 65 32.11 -41.70 61.89
C GLU A 65 30.81 -41.68 61.08
N GLU A 66 29.69 -42.15 61.62
CA GLU A 66 28.38 -41.96 60.99
C GLU A 66 27.95 -40.48 61.00
N PHE A 67 28.15 -39.78 62.13
CA PHE A 67 27.86 -38.35 62.23
C PHE A 67 28.75 -37.52 61.29
N LYS A 68 30.06 -37.80 61.19
CA LYS A 68 30.94 -37.19 60.18
C LYS A 68 30.45 -37.46 58.75
N LYS A 69 30.07 -38.70 58.41
CA LYS A 69 29.52 -39.03 57.09
C LYS A 69 28.20 -38.31 56.79
N ARG A 70 27.32 -38.13 57.78
CA ARG A 70 26.11 -37.31 57.65
C ARG A 70 26.45 -35.84 57.45
N LEU A 71 27.40 -35.29 58.21
CA LEU A 71 27.85 -33.90 58.09
C LEU A 71 28.45 -33.63 56.70
N LEU A 72 29.42 -34.43 56.26
CA LEU A 72 30.04 -34.36 54.94
C LEU A 72 29.02 -34.51 53.80
N LYS A 73 27.96 -35.32 54.00
CA LYS A 73 26.88 -35.45 53.02
C LYS A 73 25.99 -34.21 52.97
N ILE A 74 25.66 -33.62 54.13
CA ILE A 74 24.92 -32.35 54.23
C ILE A 74 25.73 -31.21 53.61
N GLU A 75 27.03 -31.12 53.89
CA GLU A 75 27.96 -30.18 53.26
C GLU A 75 28.04 -30.39 51.75
N SER A 76 28.16 -31.63 51.27
CA SER A 76 28.12 -31.97 49.84
C SER A 76 26.80 -31.56 49.18
N GLU A 77 25.67 -31.69 49.87
CA GLU A 77 24.37 -31.23 49.37
C GLU A 77 24.21 -29.71 49.41
N TYR A 78 24.80 -29.01 50.37
CA TYR A 78 24.85 -27.54 50.38
C TYR A 78 25.76 -26.99 49.28
N ILE A 79 26.94 -27.57 49.07
CA ILE A 79 27.84 -27.22 47.96
C ILE A 79 27.11 -27.39 46.62
N LYS A 80 26.49 -28.55 46.37
CA LYS A 80 25.70 -28.78 45.14
C LYS A 80 24.54 -27.79 44.97
N LYS A 81 23.85 -27.38 46.05
CA LYS A 81 22.81 -26.35 46.00
C LYS A 81 23.38 -24.96 45.72
N LEU A 82 24.60 -24.66 46.19
CA LEU A 82 25.31 -23.43 45.89
C LEU A 82 25.77 -23.40 44.42
N ASP A 83 26.45 -24.45 43.96
CA ASP A 83 26.88 -24.63 42.57
C ASP A 83 25.71 -24.52 41.58
N GLN A 84 24.58 -25.17 41.91
CA GLN A 84 23.39 -25.12 41.07
C GLN A 84 22.73 -23.73 41.08
N LYS A 85 22.76 -23.01 42.21
CA LYS A 85 22.33 -21.61 42.25
C LYS A 85 23.28 -20.71 41.45
N GLU A 86 24.59 -20.87 41.56
CA GLU A 86 25.53 -20.14 40.70
C GLU A 86 25.28 -20.41 39.22
N LEU A 87 24.97 -21.66 38.85
CA LEU A 87 24.61 -22.02 37.48
C LEU A 87 23.34 -21.29 37.03
N GLU A 88 22.27 -21.30 37.84
CA GLU A 88 21.04 -20.53 37.57
C GLU A 88 21.32 -19.03 37.41
N TRP A 89 22.08 -18.40 38.32
CA TRP A 89 22.45 -16.99 38.23
C TRP A 89 23.27 -16.69 36.96
N ARG A 90 24.18 -17.59 36.58
CA ARG A 90 25.02 -17.50 35.38
C ARG A 90 24.19 -17.67 34.10
N GLU A 91 23.18 -18.53 34.09
CA GLU A 91 22.23 -18.65 32.98
C GLU A 91 21.32 -17.43 32.86
N ILE A 92 20.80 -16.90 33.98
CA ILE A 92 19.99 -15.67 34.02
C ILE A 92 20.80 -14.46 33.54
N MET A 93 22.08 -14.36 33.89
CA MET A 93 22.99 -13.32 33.37
C MET A 93 23.14 -13.46 31.85
N ASN A 94 23.55 -14.65 31.37
CA ASN A 94 23.67 -14.94 29.93
C ASN A 94 22.39 -14.68 29.13
N GLU A 95 21.20 -14.92 29.71
CA GLU A 95 19.93 -14.65 29.03
C GLU A 95 19.58 -13.15 29.02
N LYS A 96 19.96 -12.39 30.05
CA LYS A 96 19.86 -10.92 30.06
C LYS A 96 20.82 -10.28 29.06
N ASP A 97 22.07 -10.73 29.01
CA ASP A 97 23.07 -10.17 28.08
C ASP A 97 22.68 -10.41 26.62
N LYS A 98 22.13 -11.59 26.30
CA LYS A 98 21.55 -11.88 24.97
C LYS A 98 20.35 -10.98 24.64
N LYS A 99 19.48 -10.68 25.61
CA LYS A 99 18.36 -9.76 25.43
C LYS A 99 18.85 -8.32 25.21
N LEU A 100 19.87 -7.90 25.95
CA LEU A 100 20.50 -6.58 25.82
C LEU A 100 21.17 -6.42 24.45
N GLN A 101 21.95 -7.40 24.01
CA GLN A 101 22.59 -7.40 22.69
C GLN A 101 21.56 -7.40 21.53
N ASN A 102 20.40 -8.03 21.71
CA ASN A 102 19.33 -7.98 20.69
C ASN A 102 18.65 -6.60 20.64
N LEU A 103 18.31 -6.01 21.79
CA LEU A 103 17.75 -4.66 21.87
C LEU A 103 18.72 -3.60 21.31
N GLU A 104 20.03 -3.79 21.49
CA GLU A 104 21.05 -2.92 20.94
C GLU A 104 21.14 -3.00 19.40
N LYS A 105 20.97 -4.19 18.82
CA LYS A 105 20.83 -4.36 17.35
C LYS A 105 19.54 -3.74 16.82
N GLU A 106 18.40 -3.98 17.47
CA GLU A 106 17.11 -3.37 17.09
C GLU A 106 17.19 -1.83 17.11
N LYS A 107 17.85 -1.26 18.13
CA LYS A 107 18.15 0.18 18.21
C LYS A 107 19.03 0.66 17.04
N ASP A 108 20.11 -0.05 16.73
CA ASP A 108 21.03 0.35 15.64
C ASP A 108 20.38 0.20 14.24
N GLU A 109 19.51 -0.80 14.06
CA GLU A 109 18.70 -0.97 12.85
C GLU A 109 17.63 0.13 12.73
N ALA A 110 16.95 0.48 13.82
CA ALA A 110 16.03 1.62 13.86
C ALA A 110 16.73 2.96 13.58
N LEU A 111 17.95 3.17 14.11
CA LEU A 111 18.75 4.36 13.82
C LEU A 111 19.13 4.46 12.34
N LYS A 112 19.50 3.34 11.70
CA LYS A 112 19.75 3.29 10.24
C LYS A 112 18.50 3.61 9.43
N GLN A 113 17.34 3.06 9.81
CA GLN A 113 16.05 3.38 9.16
C GLN A 113 15.69 4.87 9.31
N VAL A 114 15.87 5.46 10.50
CA VAL A 114 15.64 6.90 10.72
C VAL A 114 16.61 7.76 9.90
N SER A 115 17.87 7.33 9.74
CA SER A 115 18.84 8.04 8.89
C SER A 115 18.43 8.01 7.42
N ALA A 116 18.07 6.84 6.89
CA ALA A 116 17.61 6.70 5.50
C ALA A 116 16.32 7.49 5.24
N LEU A 117 15.36 7.46 6.17
CA LEU A 117 14.13 8.25 6.06
C LEU A 117 14.42 9.76 6.04
N ARG A 118 15.33 10.26 6.90
CA ARG A 118 15.76 11.67 6.88
C ARG A 118 16.39 12.07 5.55
N GLU A 119 17.19 11.20 4.95
CA GLU A 119 17.78 11.44 3.63
C GLU A 119 16.72 11.48 2.52
N THR A 120 15.74 10.56 2.53
CA THR A 120 14.62 10.61 1.58
C THR A 120 13.74 11.86 1.74
N VAL A 121 13.54 12.35 2.97
CA VAL A 121 12.80 13.60 3.23
C VAL A 121 13.59 14.81 2.69
N LYS A 122 14.89 14.91 2.99
CA LYS A 122 15.76 15.97 2.47
C LYS A 122 15.75 16.03 0.94
N ASN A 123 15.85 14.87 0.28
CA ASN A 123 15.81 14.79 -1.18
C ASN A 123 14.44 15.25 -1.72
N ALA A 124 13.33 14.89 -1.06
CA ALA A 124 11.99 15.35 -1.43
C ALA A 124 11.79 16.87 -1.20
N GLU A 125 12.41 17.44 -0.17
CA GLU A 125 12.43 18.90 0.08
C GLU A 125 13.23 19.63 -1.01
N GLU A 126 14.39 19.11 -1.43
CA GLU A 126 15.18 19.65 -2.53
C GLU A 126 14.44 19.59 -3.88
N PHE A 127 13.75 18.47 -4.18
CA PHE A 127 12.90 18.38 -5.38
C PHE A 127 11.72 19.36 -5.33
N LYS A 128 11.08 19.51 -4.16
CA LYS A 128 10.00 20.49 -3.97
C LYS A 128 10.52 21.92 -4.21
N GLN A 129 11.70 22.26 -3.72
CA GLN A 129 12.24 23.62 -3.85
C GLN A 129 12.56 23.96 -5.32
N LYS A 130 13.18 23.04 -6.08
CA LYS A 130 13.39 23.20 -7.53
C LYS A 130 12.08 23.34 -8.32
N LEU A 131 11.02 22.68 -7.87
CA LEU A 131 9.69 22.78 -8.50
C LEU A 131 8.99 24.11 -8.22
N VAL A 132 9.30 24.78 -7.10
CA VAL A 132 8.90 26.16 -6.83
C VAL A 132 9.73 27.14 -7.67
N GLU A 133 11.05 26.97 -7.70
CA GLU A 133 11.98 27.77 -8.51
C GLU A 133 11.59 27.78 -10.00
N HIS A 134 11.30 26.61 -10.59
CA HIS A 134 10.80 26.50 -11.96
C HIS A 134 9.41 27.12 -12.18
N GLN A 135 8.56 27.22 -11.15
CA GLN A 135 7.26 27.90 -11.25
C GLN A 135 7.45 29.42 -11.18
N GLU A 136 8.35 29.93 -10.34
CA GLU A 136 8.72 31.35 -10.27
C GLU A 136 9.41 31.82 -11.57
N ASP A 137 10.32 31.02 -12.14
CA ASP A 137 10.92 31.26 -13.47
C ASP A 137 9.85 31.32 -14.57
N LYS A 138 8.90 30.37 -14.55
CA LYS A 138 7.81 30.31 -15.52
C LYS A 138 6.91 31.55 -15.43
N GLU A 139 6.52 31.96 -14.21
CA GLU A 139 5.71 33.16 -14.01
C GLU A 139 6.45 34.43 -14.44
N GLN A 140 7.77 34.53 -14.22
CA GLN A 140 8.58 35.61 -14.78
C GLN A 140 8.54 35.62 -16.32
N MET A 141 8.71 34.46 -16.97
CA MET A 141 8.67 34.35 -18.42
C MET A 141 7.30 34.68 -19.01
N GLU A 142 6.19 34.26 -18.38
CA GLU A 142 4.82 34.62 -18.79
C GLU A 142 4.56 36.13 -18.62
N ASN A 143 5.10 36.76 -17.57
CA ASN A 143 5.05 38.21 -17.38
C ASN A 143 5.84 38.98 -18.46
N PHE A 144 7.07 38.55 -18.78
CA PHE A 144 7.85 39.16 -19.87
C PHE A 144 7.16 39.00 -21.24
N GLN A 145 6.63 37.81 -21.55
CA GLN A 145 5.86 37.58 -22.78
C GLN A 145 4.63 38.49 -22.85
N THR A 146 3.91 38.68 -21.74
CA THR A 146 2.76 39.58 -21.65
C THR A 146 3.16 41.05 -21.87
N GLN A 147 4.32 41.47 -21.36
CA GLN A 147 4.86 42.82 -21.57
C GLN A 147 5.26 43.05 -23.03
N GLU A 148 6.00 42.11 -23.65
CA GLU A 148 6.40 42.23 -25.06
C GLU A 148 5.20 42.16 -26.01
N LEU A 149 4.23 41.27 -25.76
CA LEU A 149 2.99 41.21 -26.52
C LEU A 149 2.22 42.54 -26.45
N SER A 150 2.24 43.21 -25.29
CA SER A 150 1.62 44.53 -25.11
C SER A 150 2.36 45.64 -25.88
N LYS A 151 3.71 45.62 -25.90
CA LYS A 151 4.54 46.53 -26.71
C LYS A 151 4.29 46.32 -28.21
N VAL A 152 4.31 45.07 -28.68
CA VAL A 152 4.04 44.71 -30.08
C VAL A 152 2.63 45.15 -30.48
N LYS A 153 1.61 44.91 -29.64
CA LYS A 153 0.24 45.36 -29.90
C LYS A 153 0.13 46.89 -30.03
N HIS A 154 0.86 47.65 -29.22
CA HIS A 154 0.90 49.10 -29.33
C HIS A 154 1.59 49.57 -30.63
N LEU A 155 2.72 48.96 -31.00
CA LEU A 155 3.43 49.26 -32.25
C LEU A 155 2.59 48.92 -33.49
N VAL A 156 1.86 47.80 -33.48
CA VAL A 156 0.92 47.44 -34.56
C VAL A 156 -0.18 48.49 -34.68
N LEU A 157 -0.82 48.89 -33.57
CA LEU A 157 -1.90 49.89 -33.59
C LEU A 157 -1.41 51.27 -34.05
N LEU A 158 -0.20 51.69 -33.69
CA LEU A 158 0.43 52.90 -34.25
C LEU A 158 0.66 52.77 -35.76
N ARG A 159 1.13 51.61 -36.24
CA ARG A 159 1.34 51.36 -37.69
C ARG A 159 0.03 51.27 -38.47
N GLU A 160 -1.04 50.75 -37.88
CA GLU A 160 -2.40 50.78 -38.45
C GLU A 160 -2.91 52.23 -38.58
N GLN A 161 -2.67 53.08 -37.58
CA GLN A 161 -2.99 54.51 -37.67
C GLN A 161 -2.14 55.21 -38.74
N GLU A 162 -0.81 55.03 -38.76
CA GLU A 162 0.07 55.59 -39.79
C GLU A 162 -0.40 55.18 -41.21
N LEU A 163 -0.74 53.90 -41.41
CA LEU A 163 -1.26 53.39 -42.69
C LEU A 163 -2.62 54.01 -43.06
N ALA A 164 -3.52 54.22 -42.10
CA ALA A 164 -4.80 54.89 -42.34
C ALA A 164 -4.61 56.35 -42.77
N GLU A 165 -3.71 57.08 -42.09
CA GLU A 165 -3.35 58.46 -42.44
C GLU A 165 -2.69 58.57 -43.82
N LYS A 166 -1.73 57.70 -44.14
CA LYS A 166 -1.12 57.65 -45.49
C LYS A 166 -2.15 57.27 -46.56
N THR A 167 -3.11 56.39 -46.25
CA THR A 167 -4.20 56.02 -47.17
C THR A 167 -5.16 57.19 -47.40
N ALA A 168 -5.43 58.00 -46.39
CA ALA A 168 -6.23 59.23 -46.54
C ALA A 168 -5.50 60.27 -47.40
N ALA A 169 -4.22 60.54 -47.12
CA ALA A 169 -3.40 61.45 -47.91
C ALA A 169 -3.25 61.02 -49.38
N LEU A 170 -3.09 59.71 -49.63
CA LEU A 170 -3.03 59.16 -51.00
C LEU A 170 -4.36 59.33 -51.76
N LYS A 171 -5.50 59.14 -51.09
CA LYS A 171 -6.83 59.43 -51.66
C LYS A 171 -6.95 60.91 -52.02
N GLU A 172 -6.56 61.81 -51.11
CA GLU A 172 -6.61 63.25 -51.39
C GLU A 172 -5.75 63.62 -52.60
N ALA A 173 -4.47 63.21 -52.60
CA ALA A 173 -3.54 63.45 -53.71
C ALA A 173 -4.06 62.88 -55.04
N THR A 174 -4.74 61.74 -55.02
CA THR A 174 -5.41 61.17 -56.22
C THR A 174 -6.52 62.10 -56.71
N THR A 175 -7.39 62.61 -55.83
CA THR A 175 -8.42 63.59 -56.24
C THR A 175 -7.85 64.93 -56.72
N GLN A 176 -6.68 65.34 -56.22
CA GLN A 176 -5.97 66.52 -56.72
C GLN A 176 -5.41 66.26 -58.13
N LEU A 177 -4.80 65.09 -58.37
CA LEU A 177 -4.35 64.68 -59.70
C LEU A 177 -5.48 64.60 -60.72
N ASP A 178 -6.66 64.09 -60.34
CA ASP A 178 -7.80 64.01 -61.24
C ASP A 178 -8.43 65.39 -61.55
N LYS A 179 -8.42 66.32 -60.59
CA LYS A 179 -8.73 67.74 -60.86
C LYS A 179 -7.75 68.34 -61.88
N LEU A 180 -6.45 68.12 -61.72
CA LEU A 180 -5.42 68.62 -62.64
C LEU A 180 -5.51 67.95 -64.02
N ARG A 181 -5.83 66.66 -64.11
CA ARG A 181 -6.08 65.96 -65.39
C ARG A 181 -7.26 66.55 -66.14
N ASN A 182 -8.36 66.84 -65.44
CA ASN A 182 -9.53 67.50 -66.03
C ASN A 182 -9.18 68.90 -66.52
N GLU A 183 -8.38 69.67 -65.76
CA GLU A 183 -7.95 71.01 -66.16
C GLU A 183 -6.98 70.98 -67.36
N VAL A 184 -6.03 70.05 -67.42
CA VAL A 184 -5.19 69.83 -68.62
C VAL A 184 -6.03 69.43 -69.83
N SER A 185 -7.07 68.61 -69.64
CA SER A 185 -8.01 68.26 -70.71
C SER A 185 -8.88 69.44 -71.15
N ARG A 186 -9.17 70.38 -70.25
CA ARG A 186 -9.86 71.65 -70.54
C ARG A 186 -8.96 72.59 -71.34
N LEU A 187 -7.68 72.72 -70.94
CA LEU A 187 -6.69 73.57 -71.60
C LEU A 187 -6.37 73.08 -73.02
N ARG A 188 -6.20 71.77 -73.24
CA ARG A 188 -5.97 71.21 -74.59
C ARG A 188 -7.08 71.57 -75.59
N ARG A 189 -8.35 71.60 -75.16
CA ARG A 189 -9.46 72.04 -76.01
C ARG A 189 -9.40 73.54 -76.35
N GLN A 190 -8.77 74.36 -75.52
CA GLN A 190 -8.52 75.77 -75.83
C GLN A 190 -7.30 75.94 -76.74
N GLU A 191 -6.30 75.08 -76.61
CA GLU A 191 -5.14 75.00 -77.52
C GLU A 191 -5.57 74.57 -78.93
N GLU A 192 -6.43 73.55 -79.04
CA GLU A 192 -7.13 73.15 -80.28
C GLU A 192 -7.88 74.34 -80.92
N GLN A 193 -8.75 75.02 -80.15
CA GLN A 193 -9.49 76.20 -80.62
C GLN A 193 -8.61 77.39 -81.02
N LEU A 194 -7.44 77.57 -80.40
CA LEU A 194 -6.47 78.60 -80.78
C LEU A 194 -5.73 78.23 -82.07
N SER A 195 -5.51 76.94 -82.33
CA SER A 195 -4.97 76.46 -83.61
C SER A 195 -5.95 76.71 -84.75
N ASP A 196 -7.23 76.35 -84.57
CA ASP A 196 -8.29 76.61 -85.57
C ASP A 196 -8.35 78.10 -85.94
N LEU A 197 -8.32 78.98 -84.93
CA LEU A 197 -8.30 80.43 -85.12
C LEU A 197 -7.02 80.96 -85.77
N GLN A 198 -5.88 80.29 -85.59
CA GLN A 198 -4.62 80.65 -86.25
C GLN A 198 -4.67 80.31 -87.75
N ASP A 199 -5.20 79.13 -88.09
CA ASP A 199 -5.36 78.70 -89.48
C ASP A 199 -6.37 79.59 -90.24
N ASP A 200 -7.48 79.99 -89.59
CA ASP A 200 -8.43 80.97 -90.13
C ASP A 200 -7.76 82.34 -90.38
N LEU A 201 -6.91 82.81 -89.45
CA LEU A 201 -6.18 84.07 -89.60
C LEU A 201 -5.12 84.01 -90.72
N GLU A 202 -4.42 82.88 -90.88
CA GLU A 202 -3.47 82.68 -91.99
C GLU A 202 -4.22 82.59 -93.33
N SER A 203 -5.38 81.94 -93.37
CA SER A 203 -6.27 81.90 -94.54
C SER A 203 -6.73 83.31 -94.97
N LEU A 204 -7.18 84.13 -94.02
CA LEU A 204 -7.55 85.54 -94.25
C LEU A 204 -6.35 86.42 -94.67
N ARG A 205 -5.16 86.15 -94.12
CA ARG A 205 -3.91 86.80 -94.53
C ARG A 205 -3.53 86.42 -95.96
N HIS A 206 -3.74 85.17 -96.37
CA HIS A 206 -3.54 84.72 -97.74
C HIS A 206 -4.61 85.24 -98.72
N SER A 207 -5.86 85.47 -98.30
CA SER A 207 -6.85 86.13 -99.16
C SER A 207 -6.52 87.60 -99.37
N THR A 208 -6.34 88.36 -98.28
CA THR A 208 -6.01 89.79 -98.36
C THR A 208 -4.69 90.06 -99.11
N ALA A 209 -3.69 89.17 -99.00
CA ALA A 209 -2.48 89.26 -99.82
C ALA A 209 -2.72 89.03 -101.32
N ARG A 210 -3.63 88.11 -101.70
CA ARG A 210 -4.05 87.91 -103.10
C ARG A 210 -4.83 89.11 -103.64
N ASP A 211 -5.72 89.67 -102.84
CA ASP A 211 -6.54 90.83 -103.22
C ASP A 211 -5.66 92.09 -103.41
N LEU A 212 -4.69 92.30 -102.51
CA LEU A 212 -3.67 93.34 -102.65
C LEU A 212 -2.79 93.15 -103.90
N ALA A 213 -2.40 91.92 -104.23
CA ALA A 213 -1.63 91.63 -105.44
C ALA A 213 -2.45 91.91 -106.71
N ALA A 214 -3.74 91.56 -106.74
CA ALA A 214 -4.64 91.88 -107.84
C ALA A 214 -4.78 93.40 -108.03
N LEU A 215 -5.05 94.14 -106.94
CA LEU A 215 -5.13 95.60 -106.95
C LEU A 215 -3.83 96.26 -107.41
N ALA A 216 -2.66 95.72 -107.02
CA ALA A 216 -1.37 96.18 -107.50
C ALA A 216 -1.18 95.96 -109.01
N THR A 217 -1.67 94.85 -109.58
CA THR A 217 -1.63 94.63 -111.04
C THR A 217 -2.61 95.53 -111.82
N GLU A 218 -3.80 95.80 -111.28
CA GLU A 218 -4.76 96.75 -111.87
C GLU A 218 -4.19 98.18 -111.85
N LEU A 219 -3.56 98.57 -110.73
CA LEU A 219 -2.87 99.85 -110.61
C LEU A 219 -1.71 99.98 -111.61
N ALA A 220 -0.86 98.95 -111.73
CA ALA A 220 0.28 98.96 -112.67
C ALA A 220 -0.17 99.10 -114.13
N LYS A 221 -1.30 98.50 -114.51
CA LYS A 221 -1.92 98.66 -115.83
C LYS A 221 -2.36 100.10 -116.08
N SER A 222 -3.03 100.73 -115.11
CA SER A 222 -3.42 102.15 -115.19
C SER A 222 -2.21 103.09 -115.17
N GLU A 223 -1.12 102.73 -114.48
CA GLU A 223 0.15 103.46 -114.52
C GLU A 223 0.81 103.40 -115.91
N GLU A 224 0.68 102.30 -116.65
CA GLU A 224 1.23 102.16 -118.00
C GLU A 224 0.44 102.98 -119.02
N GLU A 225 -0.89 103.00 -118.92
CA GLU A 225 -1.77 103.91 -119.66
C GLU A 225 -1.40 105.39 -119.39
N ARG A 226 -1.14 105.73 -118.12
CA ARG A 226 -0.63 107.04 -117.69
C ARG A 226 0.79 107.33 -118.21
N ARG A 227 1.62 106.30 -118.42
CA ARG A 227 2.99 106.40 -118.96
C ARG A 227 2.98 106.82 -120.42
N HIS A 228 2.17 106.19 -121.26
CA HIS A 228 2.03 106.56 -122.68
C HIS A 228 1.55 108.03 -122.86
N LEU A 229 0.67 108.52 -121.99
CA LEU A 229 0.28 109.93 -121.96
C LEU A 229 1.41 110.85 -121.44
N SER A 230 2.24 110.37 -120.52
CA SER A 230 3.39 111.09 -119.97
C SER A 230 4.54 111.21 -120.99
N ASP A 231 4.83 110.18 -121.78
CA ASP A 231 5.99 110.17 -122.68
C ASP A 231 5.87 111.22 -123.79
N LEU A 232 4.65 111.48 -124.27
CA LEU A 232 4.33 112.59 -125.17
C LEU A 232 4.67 113.98 -124.57
N VAL A 233 4.54 114.12 -123.25
CA VAL A 233 4.92 115.33 -122.48
C VAL A 233 6.42 115.37 -122.17
N VAL A 234 7.06 114.22 -121.99
CA VAL A 234 8.50 114.09 -121.72
C VAL A 234 9.34 114.57 -122.91
N VAL A 235 8.95 114.26 -124.14
CA VAL A 235 9.65 114.74 -125.37
C VAL A 235 9.75 116.27 -125.41
N LEU A 236 8.70 116.99 -124.95
CA LEU A 236 8.70 118.45 -124.88
C LEU A 236 9.48 118.99 -123.66
N ARG A 237 9.52 118.27 -122.54
CA ARG A 237 10.25 118.69 -121.32
C ARG A 237 11.75 118.39 -121.35
N GLN A 238 12.20 117.36 -122.05
CA GLN A 238 13.62 117.01 -122.17
C GLN A 238 14.47 118.10 -122.84
N ARG A 239 13.86 118.99 -123.63
CA ARG A 239 14.56 120.10 -124.31
C ARG A 239 14.85 121.32 -123.43
N VAL A 240 14.38 121.35 -122.17
CA VAL A 240 14.51 122.51 -121.26
C VAL A 240 15.19 122.18 -119.93
N GLY A 241 14.99 121.00 -119.36
CA GLY A 241 15.40 120.71 -117.97
C GLY A 241 16.89 120.41 -117.71
N ARG A 242 17.71 120.18 -118.75
CA ARG A 242 18.96 119.38 -118.60
C ARG A 242 20.22 120.12 -118.11
N LEU A 243 20.14 121.40 -117.74
CA LEU A 243 21.31 122.19 -117.30
C LEU A 243 21.14 123.00 -116.00
N SER A 244 19.95 123.04 -115.39
CA SER A 244 19.67 123.96 -114.26
C SER A 244 19.60 123.31 -112.87
N ARG A 245 19.92 122.02 -112.74
CA ARG A 245 19.58 121.25 -111.52
C ARG A 245 20.76 120.57 -110.78
N GLN A 246 21.88 120.34 -111.47
CA GLN A 246 22.97 119.49 -110.98
C GLN A 246 23.72 120.03 -109.74
N ALA A 247 23.71 121.35 -109.49
CA ALA A 247 24.39 121.95 -108.33
C ALA A 247 23.55 122.00 -107.03
N ALA A 248 22.22 121.91 -107.13
CA ALA A 248 21.34 122.01 -105.96
C ALA A 248 21.13 120.65 -105.27
N GLU A 249 21.13 119.55 -106.04
CA GLU A 249 20.78 118.23 -105.54
C GLU A 249 21.84 117.66 -104.61
N GLU A 250 23.14 117.79 -104.95
CA GLU A 250 24.29 117.47 -104.08
C GLU A 250 24.21 118.12 -102.68
N GLY A 251 23.67 119.33 -102.57
CA GLY A 251 23.50 120.06 -101.30
C GLY A 251 22.29 119.60 -100.48
N THR A 252 21.35 118.85 -101.07
CA THR A 252 20.30 118.11 -100.34
C THR A 252 20.75 116.70 -100.00
N GLU A 253 21.51 116.07 -100.90
CA GLU A 253 21.98 114.71 -100.78
C GLU A 253 23.04 114.55 -99.68
N ARG A 254 24.01 115.46 -99.58
CA ARG A 254 24.92 115.50 -98.41
C ARG A 254 24.16 115.62 -97.08
N ARG A 255 23.05 116.38 -97.03
CA ARG A 255 22.24 116.51 -95.80
C ARG A 255 21.45 115.25 -95.47
N ARG A 256 20.89 114.54 -96.47
CA ARG A 256 20.31 113.20 -96.27
C ARG A 256 21.37 112.21 -95.78
N ALA A 257 22.56 112.21 -96.40
CA ALA A 257 23.66 111.32 -96.01
C ALA A 257 24.15 111.56 -94.57
N VAL A 258 24.18 112.81 -94.09
CA VAL A 258 24.44 113.11 -92.67
C VAL A 258 23.32 112.59 -91.76
N GLN A 259 22.05 112.83 -92.10
CA GLN A 259 20.92 112.34 -91.29
C GLN A 259 20.84 110.80 -91.23
N GLU A 260 21.13 110.09 -92.33
CA GLU A 260 21.22 108.63 -92.31
C GLU A 260 22.45 108.14 -91.53
N LYS A 261 23.60 108.84 -91.61
CA LYS A 261 24.76 108.55 -90.76
C LYS A 261 24.44 108.73 -89.28
N GLU A 262 23.69 109.76 -88.90
CA GLU A 262 23.26 110.01 -87.52
C GLU A 262 22.31 108.89 -87.02
N LYS A 263 21.31 108.51 -87.82
CA LYS A 263 20.42 107.36 -87.51
C LYS A 263 21.20 106.04 -87.37
N LEU A 264 22.17 105.80 -88.25
CA LEU A 264 23.01 104.60 -88.19
C LEU A 264 23.91 104.63 -86.95
N ALA A 265 24.47 105.77 -86.57
CA ALA A 265 25.25 105.92 -85.35
C ALA A 265 24.40 105.74 -84.07
N GLU A 266 23.15 106.21 -84.09
CA GLU A 266 22.18 105.95 -83.01
C GLU A 266 21.88 104.46 -82.89
N LYS A 267 21.61 103.79 -84.02
CA LYS A 267 21.35 102.34 -84.05
C LYS A 267 22.56 101.51 -83.63
N VAL A 268 23.78 101.90 -84.01
CA VAL A 268 25.01 101.27 -83.51
C VAL A 268 25.09 101.37 -81.99
N ARG A 269 24.88 102.57 -81.41
CA ARG A 269 24.90 102.76 -79.95
C ARG A 269 23.83 101.96 -79.22
N GLN A 270 22.64 101.81 -79.82
CA GLN A 270 21.59 100.94 -79.29
C GLN A 270 22.05 99.47 -79.29
N MET A 271 22.57 98.96 -80.42
CA MET A 271 23.09 97.59 -80.50
C MET A 271 24.25 97.34 -79.52
N GLU A 272 25.13 98.32 -79.30
CA GLU A 272 26.21 98.25 -78.31
C GLU A 272 25.67 98.14 -76.88
N ALA A 273 24.64 98.92 -76.53
CA ALA A 273 23.98 98.84 -75.21
C ALA A 273 23.23 97.53 -75.01
N GLU A 274 22.53 97.04 -76.04
CA GLU A 274 21.85 95.73 -76.02
C GLU A 274 22.86 94.58 -75.89
N LEU A 275 24.03 94.67 -76.54
CA LEU A 275 25.11 93.68 -76.40
C LEU A 275 25.71 93.66 -74.98
N GLU A 276 25.92 94.81 -74.33
CA GLU A 276 26.42 94.82 -72.94
C GLU A 276 25.37 94.30 -71.95
N CYS A 277 24.08 94.61 -72.15
CA CYS A 277 23.00 94.01 -71.35
C CYS A 277 22.96 92.47 -71.49
N ASN A 278 23.04 91.96 -72.74
CA ASN A 278 23.10 90.52 -73.00
C ASN A 278 24.35 89.86 -72.40
N ARG A 279 25.50 90.55 -72.41
CA ARG A 279 26.76 90.10 -71.80
C ARG A 279 26.67 90.02 -70.27
N LEU A 280 26.06 91.01 -69.62
CA LEU A 280 25.80 90.99 -68.18
C LEU A 280 24.80 89.88 -67.80
N GLU A 281 23.75 89.68 -68.59
CA GLU A 281 22.83 88.54 -68.43
C GLU A 281 23.53 87.19 -68.58
N LEU A 282 24.42 87.04 -69.56
CA LEU A 282 25.17 85.80 -69.79
C LEU A 282 26.10 85.49 -68.62
N ASN A 283 26.81 86.49 -68.08
CA ASN A 283 27.62 86.36 -66.87
C ASN A 283 26.78 85.98 -65.63
N ASN A 284 25.58 86.55 -65.48
CA ASN A 284 24.65 86.18 -64.42
C ASN A 284 24.10 84.73 -64.57
N LYS A 285 23.91 84.27 -65.82
CA LYS A 285 23.54 82.88 -66.13
C LYS A 285 24.71 81.92 -65.85
N GLU A 286 25.93 82.29 -66.23
CA GLU A 286 27.15 81.50 -65.99
C GLU A 286 27.47 81.35 -64.49
N THR A 287 27.36 82.42 -63.71
CA THR A 287 27.54 82.38 -62.23
C THR A 287 26.38 81.68 -61.50
N LYS A 288 25.21 81.52 -62.12
CA LYS A 288 24.15 80.62 -61.63
C LYS A 288 24.46 79.17 -61.98
N ILE A 289 24.90 78.88 -63.20
CA ILE A 289 25.30 77.53 -63.64
C ILE A 289 26.41 76.99 -62.74
N LYS A 290 27.47 77.78 -62.50
CA LYS A 290 28.61 77.37 -61.64
C LYS A 290 28.19 76.95 -60.22
N ARG A 291 27.20 77.64 -59.63
CA ARG A 291 26.64 77.25 -58.32
C ARG A 291 25.80 75.97 -58.42
N LEU A 292 24.91 75.88 -59.40
CA LEU A 292 24.13 74.64 -59.60
C LEU A 292 25.03 73.42 -59.91
N THR A 293 26.20 73.62 -60.51
CA THR A 293 27.21 72.56 -60.66
C THR A 293 27.80 72.15 -59.31
N THR A 294 28.23 73.09 -58.45
CA THR A 294 28.74 72.73 -57.11
C THR A 294 27.67 72.07 -56.25
N ASP A 295 26.43 72.58 -56.27
CA ASP A 295 25.30 72.01 -55.53
C ASP A 295 25.05 70.53 -55.94
N VAL A 296 25.16 70.23 -57.25
CA VAL A 296 25.02 68.87 -57.80
C VAL A 296 26.22 67.97 -57.48
N GLU A 297 27.43 68.52 -57.43
CA GLU A 297 28.64 67.79 -57.03
C GLU A 297 28.61 67.42 -55.53
N GLU A 298 28.20 68.36 -54.67
CA GLU A 298 28.02 68.12 -53.22
C GLU A 298 26.95 67.06 -52.95
N LEU A 299 25.76 67.19 -53.55
CA LEU A 299 24.70 66.16 -53.46
C LEU A 299 25.15 64.82 -54.05
N SER A 300 26.01 64.81 -55.07
CA SER A 300 26.59 63.57 -55.62
C SER A 300 27.58 62.90 -54.67
N VAL A 301 28.24 63.65 -53.78
CA VAL A 301 29.11 63.11 -52.73
C VAL A 301 28.26 62.60 -51.57
N GLU A 302 27.25 63.34 -51.11
CA GLU A 302 26.35 62.92 -50.03
C GLU A 302 25.60 61.62 -50.39
N VAL A 303 25.06 61.52 -51.61
CA VAL A 303 24.40 60.30 -52.10
C VAL A 303 25.36 59.11 -52.22
N LYS A 304 26.67 59.33 -52.40
CA LYS A 304 27.68 58.25 -52.36
C LYS A 304 27.99 57.82 -50.92
N ALA A 305 28.11 58.78 -49.99
CA ALA A 305 28.34 58.50 -48.58
C ALA A 305 27.19 57.68 -47.97
N LEU A 306 25.95 58.11 -48.16
CA LEU A 306 24.75 57.41 -47.69
C LEU A 306 24.59 56.01 -48.31
N ARG A 307 25.10 55.80 -49.53
CA ARG A 307 25.16 54.47 -50.16
C ARG A 307 26.22 53.58 -49.49
N SER A 308 27.42 54.09 -49.20
CA SER A 308 28.46 53.34 -48.47
C SER A 308 27.95 52.92 -47.09
N GLU A 309 27.39 53.85 -46.33
CA GLU A 309 26.84 53.61 -44.99
C GLU A 309 25.71 52.55 -45.02
N SER A 310 24.80 52.63 -46.00
CA SER A 310 23.73 51.63 -46.17
C SER A 310 24.26 50.26 -46.65
N GLU A 311 25.28 50.22 -47.51
CA GLU A 311 25.93 48.96 -47.92
C GLU A 311 26.68 48.32 -46.74
N GLU A 312 27.37 49.12 -45.92
CA GLU A 312 28.03 48.68 -44.69
C GLU A 312 27.03 48.13 -43.67
N GLU A 313 25.93 48.85 -43.36
CA GLU A 313 24.84 48.36 -42.50
C GLU A 313 24.26 47.03 -43.03
N VAL A 314 24.00 46.94 -44.34
CA VAL A 314 23.49 45.71 -44.97
C VAL A 314 24.48 44.55 -44.84
N THR A 315 25.79 44.78 -44.95
CA THR A 315 26.79 43.71 -44.71
C THR A 315 26.86 43.29 -43.24
N PHE A 316 26.75 44.23 -42.30
CA PHE A 316 26.71 43.96 -40.87
C PHE A 316 25.47 43.15 -40.47
N LEU A 317 24.28 43.56 -40.92
CA LEU A 317 23.02 42.85 -40.68
C LEU A 317 23.02 41.45 -41.32
N ARG A 318 23.56 41.30 -42.54
CA ARG A 318 23.76 39.97 -43.18
C ARG A 318 24.68 39.07 -42.36
N THR A 319 25.75 39.63 -41.78
CA THR A 319 26.70 38.88 -40.94
C THR A 319 26.07 38.42 -39.63
N GLN A 320 25.32 39.30 -38.94
CA GLN A 320 24.55 38.94 -37.74
C GLN A 320 23.50 37.86 -38.05
N LEU A 321 22.75 38.00 -39.16
CA LEU A 321 21.76 37.01 -39.59
C LEU A 321 22.41 35.64 -39.87
N GLN A 322 23.59 35.61 -40.49
CA GLN A 322 24.33 34.38 -40.75
C GLN A 322 24.82 33.71 -39.44
N ASN A 323 25.29 34.50 -38.47
CA ASN A 323 25.68 33.99 -37.15
C ASN A 323 24.48 33.36 -36.43
N ALA A 324 23.36 34.08 -36.33
CA ALA A 324 22.10 33.57 -35.77
C ALA A 324 21.60 32.32 -36.51
N LEU A 325 21.76 32.24 -37.84
CA LEU A 325 21.44 31.04 -38.61
C LEU A 325 22.34 29.84 -38.23
N THR A 326 23.61 30.06 -37.92
CA THR A 326 24.50 28.99 -37.42
C THR A 326 24.16 28.55 -36.00
N GLU A 327 23.83 29.48 -35.10
CA GLU A 327 23.37 29.17 -33.74
C GLU A 327 22.08 28.35 -33.76
N VAL A 328 21.08 28.76 -34.56
CA VAL A 328 19.82 28.01 -34.76
C VAL A 328 20.08 26.61 -35.32
N LYS A 329 21.08 26.42 -36.19
CA LYS A 329 21.48 25.07 -36.67
C LYS A 329 22.09 24.21 -35.57
N VAL A 330 22.94 24.78 -34.70
CA VAL A 330 23.51 24.07 -33.56
C VAL A 330 22.43 23.70 -32.54
N VAL A 331 21.53 24.63 -32.20
CA VAL A 331 20.40 24.39 -31.28
C VAL A 331 19.48 23.29 -31.82
N ARG A 332 19.12 23.29 -33.11
CA ARG A 332 18.32 22.21 -33.71
C ARG A 332 19.01 20.85 -33.61
N LYS A 333 20.31 20.77 -33.92
CA LYS A 333 21.05 19.50 -33.83
C LYS A 333 21.16 19.01 -32.39
N ASN A 334 21.30 19.92 -31.43
CA ASN A 334 21.29 19.56 -30.01
C ASN A 334 19.91 19.06 -29.57
N LEU A 335 18.82 19.69 -30.04
CA LEU A 335 17.45 19.24 -29.81
C LEU A 335 17.22 17.82 -30.38
N GLU A 336 17.55 17.60 -31.66
CA GLU A 336 17.47 16.31 -32.36
C GLU A 336 18.24 15.19 -31.62
N ASN A 337 19.44 15.50 -31.10
CA ASN A 337 20.18 14.58 -30.24
C ASN A 337 19.43 14.28 -28.92
N THR A 338 18.90 15.30 -28.24
CA THR A 338 18.15 15.10 -26.98
C THR A 338 16.83 14.36 -27.17
N GLU A 339 16.15 14.55 -28.30
CA GLU A 339 14.95 13.79 -28.69
C GLU A 339 15.31 12.31 -28.91
N SER A 340 16.45 12.01 -29.53
CA SER A 340 16.93 10.63 -29.71
C SER A 340 17.32 9.94 -28.38
N GLU A 341 17.94 10.65 -27.43
CA GLU A 341 18.20 10.08 -26.09
C GLU A 341 16.92 9.91 -25.26
N LEU A 342 15.94 10.80 -25.42
CA LEU A 342 14.63 10.67 -24.78
C LEU A 342 13.85 9.45 -25.32
N ASP A 343 13.90 9.20 -26.63
CA ASP A 343 13.29 8.03 -27.25
C ASP A 343 13.93 6.72 -26.73
N LYS A 344 15.27 6.63 -26.71
CA LYS A 344 16.00 5.48 -26.14
C LYS A 344 15.66 5.23 -24.67
N THR A 345 15.60 6.27 -23.84
CA THR A 345 15.27 6.13 -22.42
C THR A 345 13.81 5.79 -22.17
N GLY A 346 12.88 6.24 -23.04
CA GLY A 346 11.50 5.77 -23.08
C GLY A 346 11.39 4.28 -23.45
N ASP A 347 12.21 3.84 -24.40
CA ASP A 347 12.30 2.45 -24.85
C ASP A 347 12.91 1.52 -23.77
N GLU A 348 13.89 2.01 -23.01
CA GLU A 348 14.41 1.34 -21.80
C GLU A 348 13.40 1.29 -20.65
N CYS A 349 12.70 2.40 -20.36
CA CYS A 349 11.61 2.41 -19.38
C CYS A 349 10.50 1.40 -19.75
N SER A 350 10.19 1.27 -21.03
CA SER A 350 9.20 0.31 -21.54
C SER A 350 9.64 -1.14 -21.33
N LYS A 351 10.92 -1.46 -21.58
CA LYS A 351 11.51 -2.78 -21.32
C LYS A 351 11.55 -3.10 -19.82
N LEU A 352 11.96 -2.15 -18.99
CA LEU A 352 11.97 -2.29 -17.52
C LEU A 352 10.55 -2.50 -16.97
N LYS A 353 9.55 -1.79 -17.49
CA LYS A 353 8.15 -1.98 -17.10
C LYS A 353 7.65 -3.39 -17.41
N LEU A 354 7.86 -3.87 -18.65
CA LEU A 354 7.49 -5.25 -19.03
C LEU A 354 8.18 -6.31 -18.14
N SER A 355 9.44 -6.08 -17.76
CA SER A 355 10.15 -6.93 -16.82
C SER A 355 9.48 -6.94 -15.43
N VAL A 356 9.18 -5.77 -14.87
CA VAL A 356 8.51 -5.61 -13.57
C VAL A 356 7.10 -6.23 -13.57
N ASP A 357 6.33 -6.03 -14.64
CA ASP A 357 5.00 -6.62 -14.79
C ASP A 357 5.09 -8.16 -14.80
N SER A 358 6.07 -8.74 -15.51
CA SER A 358 6.30 -10.20 -15.54
C SER A 358 6.76 -10.78 -14.19
N GLU A 359 7.62 -10.07 -13.45
CA GLU A 359 8.00 -10.42 -12.09
C GLU A 359 6.81 -10.31 -11.12
N HIS A 360 5.88 -9.39 -11.36
CA HIS A 360 4.67 -9.26 -10.56
C HIS A 360 3.68 -10.43 -10.83
N GLU A 361 3.57 -10.92 -12.07
CA GLU A 361 2.81 -12.14 -12.37
C GLU A 361 3.45 -13.39 -11.74
N ALA A 362 4.78 -13.52 -11.82
CA ALA A 362 5.52 -14.60 -11.17
C ALA A 362 5.33 -14.59 -9.64
N ASN A 363 5.45 -13.42 -9.01
CA ASN A 363 5.18 -13.23 -7.58
C ASN A 363 3.71 -13.53 -7.21
N SER A 364 2.75 -13.20 -8.07
CA SER A 364 1.33 -13.54 -7.87
C SER A 364 1.13 -15.06 -7.87
N SER A 365 1.72 -15.75 -8.85
CA SER A 365 1.68 -17.21 -8.98
C SER A 365 2.34 -17.92 -7.78
N LEU A 366 3.50 -17.43 -7.33
CA LEU A 366 4.19 -17.94 -6.14
C LEU A 366 3.35 -17.75 -4.86
N ARG A 367 2.68 -16.59 -4.69
CA ARG A 367 1.78 -16.35 -3.56
C ARG A 367 0.60 -17.32 -3.55
N GLN A 368 -0.03 -17.57 -4.69
CA GLN A 368 -1.11 -18.57 -4.80
C GLN A 368 -0.61 -19.98 -4.43
N MET A 369 0.59 -20.37 -4.88
CA MET A 369 1.19 -21.66 -4.53
C MET A 369 1.51 -21.77 -3.03
N ILE A 370 2.01 -20.70 -2.40
CA ILE A 370 2.24 -20.64 -0.94
C ILE A 370 0.91 -20.85 -0.20
N THR A 371 -0.15 -20.10 -0.52
CA THR A 371 -1.46 -20.24 0.13
C THR A 371 -2.06 -21.64 -0.05
N LYS A 372 -1.82 -22.29 -1.20
CA LYS A 372 -2.21 -23.69 -1.42
C LYS A 372 -1.44 -24.66 -0.51
N LEU A 373 -0.12 -24.52 -0.42
CA LEU A 373 0.74 -25.32 0.46
C LEU A 373 0.44 -25.09 1.95
N GLU A 374 0.10 -23.86 2.35
CA GLU A 374 -0.34 -23.54 3.72
C GLU A 374 -1.66 -24.24 4.07
N LYS A 375 -2.61 -24.31 3.13
CA LYS A 375 -3.87 -25.06 3.27
C LYS A 375 -3.63 -26.56 3.39
N GLU A 376 -2.83 -27.14 2.49
CA GLU A 376 -2.46 -28.57 2.51
C GLU A 376 -1.72 -28.95 3.81
N LEU A 377 -0.80 -28.10 4.27
CA LEU A 377 -0.11 -28.26 5.56
C LEU A 377 -1.06 -28.11 6.77
N GLY A 378 -2.09 -27.27 6.66
CA GLY A 378 -3.15 -27.14 7.66
C GLY A 378 -4.00 -28.41 7.76
N GLU A 379 -4.46 -28.91 6.62
CA GLU A 379 -5.23 -30.16 6.51
C GLU A 379 -4.43 -31.34 7.06
N GLU A 380 -3.16 -31.49 6.67
CA GLU A 380 -2.33 -32.61 7.16
C GLU A 380 -2.00 -32.51 8.66
N LYS A 381 -1.86 -31.31 9.22
CA LYS A 381 -1.80 -31.13 10.68
C LYS A 381 -3.07 -31.61 11.38
N THR A 382 -4.26 -31.40 10.79
CA THR A 382 -5.51 -31.92 11.35
C THR A 382 -5.65 -33.45 11.20
N ASN A 383 -5.20 -34.01 10.07
CA ASN A 383 -5.12 -35.46 9.86
C ASN A 383 -4.21 -36.11 10.92
N SER A 384 -2.99 -35.60 11.05
CA SER A 384 -1.99 -36.07 12.03
C SER A 384 -2.53 -36.02 13.47
N LEU A 385 -3.18 -34.92 13.86
CA LEU A 385 -3.82 -34.78 15.18
C LEU A 385 -4.97 -35.78 15.38
N ASN A 386 -5.75 -36.07 14.34
CA ASN A 386 -6.85 -37.05 14.41
C ASN A 386 -6.31 -38.48 14.50
N VAL A 387 -5.28 -38.82 13.72
CA VAL A 387 -4.53 -40.09 13.84
C VAL A 387 -3.98 -40.24 15.26
N GLN A 388 -3.32 -39.21 15.80
CA GLN A 388 -2.81 -39.22 17.18
C GLN A 388 -3.91 -39.46 18.22
N LYS A 389 -5.06 -38.77 18.13
CA LYS A 389 -6.23 -39.01 19.01
C LYS A 389 -6.73 -40.44 18.92
N THR A 390 -6.86 -41.00 17.70
CA THR A 390 -7.31 -42.39 17.53
C THR A 390 -6.30 -43.40 18.08
N LEU A 391 -5.00 -43.16 17.90
CA LEU A 391 -3.93 -43.99 18.46
C LEU A 391 -3.93 -43.94 19.99
N SER A 392 -4.09 -42.77 20.61
CA SER A 392 -4.23 -42.63 22.07
C SER A 392 -5.46 -43.37 22.59
N ARG A 393 -6.61 -43.29 21.88
CA ARG A 393 -7.83 -44.02 22.24
C ARG A 393 -7.62 -45.53 22.16
N VAL A 394 -7.10 -46.06 21.04
CA VAL A 394 -6.84 -47.50 20.86
C VAL A 394 -5.80 -48.01 21.87
N THR A 395 -4.81 -47.19 22.24
CA THR A 395 -3.83 -47.52 23.29
C THR A 395 -4.49 -47.59 24.67
N ALA A 396 -5.41 -46.68 25.00
CA ALA A 396 -6.18 -46.74 26.24
C ALA A 396 -7.11 -47.97 26.26
N GLU A 397 -7.86 -48.22 25.19
CA GLU A 397 -8.74 -49.38 25.02
C GLU A 397 -7.95 -50.71 25.17
N LYS A 398 -6.77 -50.81 24.54
CA LYS A 398 -5.81 -51.92 24.71
C LYS A 398 -5.38 -52.09 26.17
N ASN A 399 -5.02 -51.00 26.86
CA ASN A 399 -4.57 -51.07 28.25
C ASN A 399 -5.71 -51.51 29.19
N THR A 400 -6.95 -51.03 28.97
CA THR A 400 -8.14 -51.53 29.69
C THR A 400 -8.41 -53.02 29.39
N ALA A 401 -8.23 -53.46 28.15
CA ALA A 401 -8.37 -54.87 27.79
C ALA A 401 -7.29 -55.75 28.44
N LEU A 402 -6.04 -55.28 28.54
CA LEU A 402 -4.96 -55.96 29.26
C LEU A 402 -5.23 -56.06 30.77
N LEU A 403 -5.73 -54.98 31.39
CA LEU A 403 -6.14 -54.99 32.80
C LEU A 403 -7.26 -56.01 33.06
N ARG A 404 -8.31 -56.01 32.23
CA ARG A 404 -9.38 -57.04 32.31
C ARG A 404 -8.87 -58.45 32.09
N ASN A 405 -7.90 -58.65 31.19
CA ASN A 405 -7.33 -59.98 30.94
C ASN A 405 -6.50 -60.47 32.14
N ALA A 406 -5.73 -59.58 32.79
CA ALA A 406 -5.06 -59.88 34.05
C ALA A 406 -6.05 -60.20 35.19
N GLU A 407 -7.13 -59.41 35.30
CA GLU A 407 -8.21 -59.59 36.28
C GLU A 407 -8.95 -60.93 36.08
N ILE A 408 -9.31 -61.27 34.84
CA ILE A 408 -9.90 -62.57 34.48
C ILE A 408 -8.90 -63.72 34.75
N SER A 409 -7.61 -63.54 34.45
CA SER A 409 -6.58 -64.54 34.74
C SER A 409 -6.42 -64.79 36.25
N GLN A 410 -6.49 -63.73 37.06
CA GLN A 410 -6.47 -63.82 38.52
C GLN A 410 -7.73 -64.52 39.06
N GLN A 411 -8.92 -64.16 38.57
CA GLN A 411 -10.17 -64.86 38.91
C GLN A 411 -10.11 -66.34 38.52
N MET A 412 -9.56 -66.68 37.35
CA MET A 412 -9.46 -68.06 36.90
C MET A 412 -8.50 -68.88 37.76
N GLU A 413 -7.40 -68.31 38.26
CA GLU A 413 -6.50 -69.01 39.19
C GLU A 413 -7.10 -69.15 40.59
N LEU A 414 -7.87 -68.16 41.08
CA LEU A 414 -8.68 -68.30 42.31
C LEU A 414 -9.71 -69.43 42.17
N VAL A 415 -10.45 -69.51 41.06
CA VAL A 415 -11.40 -70.60 40.79
C VAL A 415 -10.71 -71.96 40.67
N LYS A 416 -9.49 -72.03 40.10
CA LYS A 416 -8.69 -73.26 40.11
C LYS A 416 -8.22 -73.65 41.51
N GLN A 417 -7.85 -72.69 42.36
CA GLN A 417 -7.47 -72.97 43.75
C GLN A 417 -8.68 -73.51 44.54
N GLU A 418 -9.84 -72.87 44.41
CA GLU A 418 -11.09 -73.35 45.01
C GLU A 418 -11.49 -74.73 44.48
N LYS A 419 -11.34 -74.99 43.17
CA LYS A 419 -11.55 -76.32 42.60
C LYS A 419 -10.60 -77.37 43.20
N ARG A 420 -9.30 -77.07 43.36
CA ARG A 420 -8.35 -77.98 44.04
C ARG A 420 -8.71 -78.20 45.51
N ARG A 421 -9.23 -77.17 46.19
CA ARG A 421 -9.72 -77.24 47.57
C ARG A 421 -10.90 -78.22 47.66
N GLN A 422 -11.89 -78.07 46.80
CA GLN A 422 -13.05 -78.97 46.70
C GLN A 422 -12.68 -80.39 46.26
N GLU A 423 -11.68 -80.55 45.38
CA GLU A 423 -11.14 -81.87 45.02
C GLU A 423 -10.45 -82.57 46.21
N SER A 424 -9.78 -81.82 47.08
CA SER A 424 -9.25 -82.33 48.35
C SER A 424 -10.37 -82.70 49.33
N GLU A 425 -11.35 -81.81 49.55
CA GLU A 425 -12.51 -82.08 50.41
C GLU A 425 -13.30 -83.31 49.94
N MET A 426 -13.51 -83.46 48.63
CA MET A 426 -14.16 -84.62 48.03
C MET A 426 -13.34 -85.91 48.22
N THR A 427 -12.01 -85.82 48.16
CA THR A 427 -11.12 -86.96 48.42
C THR A 427 -11.13 -87.36 49.90
N GLU A 428 -11.16 -86.39 50.82
CA GLU A 428 -11.32 -86.65 52.26
C GLU A 428 -12.70 -87.27 52.57
N LEU A 429 -13.77 -86.76 51.95
CA LEU A 429 -15.12 -87.34 52.08
C LEU A 429 -15.20 -88.75 51.50
N LEU A 430 -14.56 -89.05 50.37
CA LEU A 430 -14.46 -90.40 49.82
C LEU A 430 -13.72 -91.35 50.75
N ASN A 431 -12.57 -90.94 51.30
CA ASN A 431 -11.82 -91.72 52.28
C ASN A 431 -12.66 -92.00 53.55
N LYS A 432 -13.42 -91.00 53.99
CA LYS A 432 -14.29 -91.10 55.17
C LYS A 432 -15.52 -91.96 54.92
N LEU A 433 -16.08 -91.93 53.71
CA LEU A 433 -17.18 -92.78 53.30
C LEU A 433 -16.72 -94.26 53.19
N MET A 434 -15.54 -94.50 52.60
CA MET A 434 -14.90 -95.82 52.59
C MET A 434 -14.63 -96.35 54.01
N GLN A 435 -14.18 -95.50 54.94
CA GLN A 435 -14.03 -95.88 56.35
C GLN A 435 -15.38 -96.27 56.98
N VAL A 436 -16.45 -95.50 56.74
CA VAL A 436 -17.80 -95.81 57.23
C VAL A 436 -18.36 -97.08 56.58
N GLU A 437 -18.05 -97.37 55.32
CA GLU A 437 -18.42 -98.63 54.66
C GLU A 437 -17.70 -99.82 55.29
N ASP A 438 -16.41 -99.70 55.61
CA ASP A 438 -15.64 -100.73 56.34
C ASP A 438 -16.15 -100.93 57.78
N GLU A 439 -16.53 -99.86 58.48
CA GLU A 439 -17.15 -99.93 59.81
C GLU A 439 -18.55 -100.57 59.76
N ASN A 440 -19.36 -100.23 58.75
CA ASN A 440 -20.67 -100.82 58.52
C ASN A 440 -20.57 -102.30 58.07
N LYS A 441 -19.52 -102.67 57.33
CA LYS A 441 -19.21 -104.06 57.00
C LYS A 441 -18.85 -104.87 58.25
N LYS A 442 -17.97 -104.35 59.11
CA LYS A 442 -17.66 -104.94 60.43
C LYS A 442 -18.90 -105.03 61.33
N HIS A 443 -19.80 -104.05 61.26
CA HIS A 443 -21.07 -104.09 61.97
C HIS A 443 -22.00 -105.20 61.43
N ASN A 444 -22.09 -105.40 60.12
CA ASN A 444 -22.85 -106.50 59.52
C ASN A 444 -22.22 -107.88 59.83
N GLU A 445 -20.89 -107.99 59.85
CA GLU A 445 -20.18 -109.20 60.30
C GLU A 445 -20.49 -109.50 61.78
N SER A 446 -20.43 -108.47 62.65
CA SER A 446 -20.80 -108.58 64.06
C SER A 446 -22.28 -108.93 64.25
N LYS A 447 -23.18 -108.42 63.40
CA LYS A 447 -24.62 -108.70 63.41
C LYS A 447 -24.94 -110.12 62.92
N SER A 448 -24.15 -110.64 61.97
CA SER A 448 -24.20 -112.05 61.58
C SER A 448 -23.74 -112.96 62.71
N LEU A 449 -22.69 -112.57 63.44
CA LEU A 449 -22.23 -113.29 64.64
C LEU A 449 -23.28 -113.22 65.77
N GLU A 450 -23.93 -112.07 65.97
CA GLU A 450 -25.05 -111.92 66.90
C GLU A 450 -26.23 -112.83 66.51
N GLN A 451 -26.56 -112.93 65.22
CA GLN A 451 -27.60 -113.83 64.73
C GLN A 451 -27.22 -115.31 64.94
N GLN A 452 -25.96 -115.69 64.75
CA GLN A 452 -25.49 -117.05 65.09
C GLN A 452 -25.62 -117.33 66.59
N LEU A 453 -25.27 -116.36 67.46
CA LEU A 453 -25.45 -116.48 68.90
C LEU A 453 -26.93 -116.58 69.29
N ARG A 454 -27.82 -115.79 68.66
CA ARG A 454 -29.28 -115.88 68.85
C ARG A 454 -29.83 -117.23 68.41
N ASN A 455 -29.36 -117.78 67.29
CA ASN A 455 -29.74 -119.12 66.83
C ASN A 455 -29.28 -120.21 67.83
N ASN A 456 -28.04 -120.13 68.32
CA ASN A 456 -27.52 -121.05 69.34
C ASN A 456 -28.32 -120.95 70.66
N ILE A 457 -28.74 -119.74 71.06
CA ILE A 457 -29.63 -119.54 72.21
C ILE A 457 -30.98 -120.21 71.95
N ALA A 458 -31.59 -120.03 70.78
CA ALA A 458 -32.85 -120.67 70.43
C ALA A 458 -32.76 -122.22 70.43
N GLU A 459 -31.67 -122.81 69.91
CA GLU A 459 -31.45 -124.27 69.98
C GLU A 459 -31.29 -124.77 71.42
N LEU A 460 -30.64 -123.99 72.29
CA LEU A 460 -30.51 -124.31 73.73
C LEU A 460 -31.84 -124.14 74.47
N GLU A 461 -32.64 -123.12 74.13
CA GLU A 461 -34.00 -122.92 74.63
C GLU A 461 -34.94 -124.05 74.20
N ASP A 462 -34.82 -124.57 72.97
CA ASP A 462 -35.60 -125.72 72.51
C ASP A 462 -35.15 -127.03 73.17
N GLN A 463 -33.84 -127.23 73.41
CA GLN A 463 -33.36 -128.36 74.22
C GLN A 463 -33.86 -128.29 75.68
N ILE A 464 -33.96 -127.08 76.25
CA ILE A 464 -34.57 -126.84 77.56
C ILE A 464 -36.09 -127.08 77.50
N SER A 465 -36.77 -126.64 76.43
CA SER A 465 -38.19 -126.87 76.16
C SER A 465 -38.50 -128.36 76.08
N GLU A 466 -37.69 -129.16 75.37
CA GLU A 466 -37.84 -130.61 75.27
C GLU A 466 -37.57 -131.34 76.59
N LYS A 467 -36.53 -130.95 77.33
CA LYS A 467 -36.30 -131.47 78.69
C LYS A 467 -37.45 -131.11 79.64
N ASN A 468 -38.03 -129.91 79.51
CA ASN A 468 -39.22 -129.51 80.25
C ASN A 468 -40.50 -130.26 79.82
N LYS A 469 -40.64 -130.64 78.55
CA LYS A 469 -41.72 -131.55 78.07
C LYS A 469 -41.56 -132.95 78.69
N ASN A 470 -40.35 -133.49 78.75
CA ASN A 470 -40.06 -134.75 79.44
C ASN A 470 -40.35 -134.68 80.94
N ILE A 471 -39.95 -133.59 81.62
CA ILE A 471 -40.29 -133.35 83.04
C ILE A 471 -41.80 -133.29 83.24
N LYS A 472 -42.54 -132.56 82.38
CA LYS A 472 -44.02 -132.52 82.44
C LYS A 472 -44.65 -133.90 82.23
N THR A 473 -44.12 -134.73 81.34
CA THR A 473 -44.62 -136.09 81.09
C THR A 473 -44.41 -137.00 82.31
N LEU A 474 -43.25 -136.90 82.98
CA LEU A 474 -42.97 -137.61 84.22
C LEU A 474 -43.82 -137.09 85.39
N GLN A 475 -44.03 -135.77 85.49
CA GLN A 475 -44.89 -135.16 86.49
C GLN A 475 -46.37 -135.53 86.32
N LEU A 476 -46.87 -135.61 85.08
CA LEU A 476 -48.23 -136.06 84.80
C LEU A 476 -48.45 -137.52 85.22
N ARG A 477 -47.46 -138.39 84.93
CA ARG A 477 -47.48 -139.80 85.32
C ARG A 477 -47.44 -140.00 86.86
N LEU A 478 -46.80 -139.09 87.59
CA LEU A 478 -46.87 -139.01 89.05
C LEU A 478 -48.20 -138.42 89.55
N ALA A 479 -48.77 -137.46 88.84
CA ALA A 479 -50.01 -136.78 89.24
C ALA A 479 -51.24 -137.71 89.21
N ASP A 480 -51.35 -138.59 88.22
CA ASP A 480 -52.48 -139.53 88.14
C ASP A 480 -52.43 -140.59 89.25
N MET A 481 -51.24 -141.11 89.62
CA MET A 481 -51.11 -141.97 90.81
C MET A 481 -51.44 -141.22 92.12
N LYS A 482 -51.15 -139.91 92.18
CA LYS A 482 -51.49 -139.04 93.33
C LYS A 482 -52.99 -138.72 93.42
N LYS A 483 -53.81 -139.15 92.46
CA LYS A 483 -55.26 -138.85 92.39
C LYS A 483 -56.17 -139.96 92.92
N THR A 484 -55.62 -141.13 93.23
CA THR A 484 -56.37 -142.29 93.77
C THR A 484 -56.23 -142.43 95.29
N LEU A 485 -55.22 -141.81 95.91
CA LEU A 485 -55.08 -141.75 97.37
C LEU A 485 -55.73 -140.49 97.94
N GLN A 486 -56.39 -140.68 99.07
CA GLN A 486 -57.17 -139.67 99.78
C GLN A 486 -56.34 -138.45 100.21
N GLN A 487 -56.97 -137.27 100.10
CA GLN A 487 -57.09 -136.32 101.22
C GLN A 487 -55.78 -135.76 101.83
N GLU A 488 -55.23 -134.67 101.27
CA GLU A 488 -54.83 -133.53 102.11
C GLU A 488 -54.67 -132.15 101.40
N LEU A 489 -55.33 -131.16 102.02
CA LEU A 489 -55.12 -129.71 102.13
C LEU A 489 -54.21 -128.88 101.16
N ARG A 490 -54.86 -127.81 100.61
CA ARG A 490 -54.46 -126.37 100.58
C ARG A 490 -53.39 -125.78 99.61
N THR A 491 -53.84 -124.76 98.85
CA THR A 491 -53.37 -123.34 98.73
C THR A 491 -52.03 -122.87 99.34
N PRO A 492 -51.44 -121.70 98.94
CA PRO A 492 -51.58 -120.86 97.72
C PRO A 492 -50.21 -120.33 97.16
N GLY A 493 -50.17 -119.33 96.24
CA GLY A 493 -48.95 -118.56 95.91
C GLY A 493 -49.04 -117.54 94.75
N ASN A 494 -48.35 -116.40 94.87
CA ASN A 494 -48.13 -115.28 93.89
C ASN A 494 -46.59 -114.96 93.89
N PRO A 495 -45.96 -113.86 93.38
CA PRO A 495 -46.41 -112.71 92.54
C PRO A 495 -45.43 -112.17 91.42
N ASN A 496 -45.88 -111.17 90.63
CA ASN A 496 -45.13 -110.00 90.07
C ASN A 496 -43.95 -110.18 89.06
N TYR A 497 -43.46 -109.18 88.27
CA TYR A 497 -43.76 -107.74 88.01
C TYR A 497 -43.11 -107.30 86.65
N HIS A 498 -43.56 -106.21 85.98
CA HIS A 498 -42.70 -105.08 85.48
C HIS A 498 -43.46 -103.94 84.73
N SER A 499 -43.04 -102.65 84.90
CA SER A 499 -43.31 -101.43 84.06
C SER A 499 -42.59 -100.16 84.64
N ASP A 500 -42.44 -98.98 83.99
CA ASP A 500 -42.05 -98.62 82.60
C ASP A 500 -41.81 -97.07 82.40
N LEU A 501 -41.07 -96.67 81.34
CA LEU A 501 -41.02 -95.37 80.58
C LEU A 501 -40.65 -93.96 81.17
N LEU A 502 -40.22 -93.05 80.25
CA LEU A 502 -39.99 -91.55 80.30
C LEU A 502 -38.66 -91.02 80.95
N ASP A 503 -38.06 -89.83 80.66
CA ASP A 503 -38.38 -88.63 79.82
C ASP A 503 -37.12 -87.81 79.30
N ASN A 504 -37.29 -86.55 78.81
CA ASN A 504 -36.41 -85.66 77.97
C ASN A 504 -35.46 -84.60 78.66
N SER A 505 -34.59 -83.91 77.85
CA SER A 505 -34.41 -82.41 77.72
C SER A 505 -32.99 -81.72 77.79
N ALA A 506 -32.92 -80.46 77.25
CA ALA A 506 -31.93 -79.33 77.39
C ALA A 506 -30.68 -79.27 76.43
N ALA A 507 -30.02 -78.14 76.03
CA ALA A 507 -30.13 -76.66 76.25
C ALA A 507 -29.50 -75.81 75.06
N ILE A 508 -30.05 -74.67 74.55
CA ILE A 508 -29.87 -73.19 74.81
C ILE A 508 -28.57 -72.47 74.30
N LEU A 509 -28.67 -71.34 73.53
CA LEU A 509 -27.97 -69.99 73.67
C LEU A 509 -28.11 -68.98 72.46
N THR A 510 -27.81 -67.66 72.66
CA THR A 510 -28.01 -66.45 71.75
C THR A 510 -26.98 -65.29 72.10
N PRO A 511 -26.99 -63.97 71.68
CA PRO A 511 -27.84 -63.09 70.81
C PRO A 511 -27.11 -61.96 69.94
N SER A 512 -27.82 -60.88 69.52
CA SER A 512 -27.41 -59.50 69.04
C SER A 512 -26.88 -59.27 67.59
N GLN A 513 -27.26 -58.24 66.78
CA GLN A 513 -27.40 -56.74 66.87
C GLN A 513 -26.04 -55.97 66.82
N VAL A 514 -25.78 -54.77 66.24
CA VAL A 514 -26.44 -53.42 66.00
C VAL A 514 -25.74 -52.67 64.81
N SER A 515 -26.00 -51.45 64.26
CA SER A 515 -27.12 -50.46 64.07
C SER A 515 -26.63 -49.27 63.14
N THR A 516 -27.47 -48.28 62.72
CA THR A 516 -27.13 -47.19 61.73
C THR A 516 -27.67 -45.77 62.05
N LYS A 517 -26.98 -44.68 61.58
CA LYS A 517 -27.28 -43.20 61.71
C LYS A 517 -26.55 -42.40 60.57
N ASN A 518 -26.76 -41.12 60.18
CA ASN A 518 -27.70 -40.01 60.51
C ASN A 518 -27.75 -38.91 59.37
N PHE A 519 -28.49 -37.80 59.56
CA PHE A 519 -28.62 -36.55 58.73
C PHE A 519 -27.82 -35.33 59.34
N PRO A 520 -27.98 -33.98 59.04
CA PRO A 520 -28.83 -33.19 58.08
C PRO A 520 -28.21 -31.88 57.43
N SER A 521 -29.06 -30.98 56.89
CA SER A 521 -28.87 -29.49 56.62
C SER A 521 -28.15 -29.06 55.30
N VAL A 522 -28.18 -27.84 54.71
CA VAL A 522 -28.92 -26.52 54.75
C VAL A 522 -28.50 -25.72 53.46
N VAL A 523 -29.26 -24.95 52.64
CA VAL A 523 -30.19 -23.75 52.77
C VAL A 523 -29.41 -22.39 52.85
N ARG A 524 -29.68 -21.24 52.16
CA ARG A 524 -30.87 -20.59 51.51
C ARG A 524 -30.48 -19.51 50.41
N ARG A 525 -31.51 -18.88 49.78
CA ARG A 525 -31.69 -17.60 48.99
C ARG A 525 -30.59 -16.51 48.99
N ASP A 526 -30.35 -15.68 47.95
CA ASP A 526 -31.15 -14.89 46.95
C ASP A 526 -31.49 -13.43 47.38
N GLU A 527 -30.88 -12.42 46.70
CA GLU A 527 -31.12 -10.96 46.75
C GLU A 527 -30.46 -10.30 45.48
N ASP A 528 -31.22 -9.80 44.49
CA ASP A 528 -30.66 -8.98 43.36
C ASP A 528 -31.70 -8.32 42.40
N ASP A 529 -32.97 -8.75 42.41
CA ASP A 529 -33.93 -8.54 41.29
C ASP A 529 -34.49 -7.10 41.09
N VAL A 530 -33.98 -6.10 41.82
CA VAL A 530 -34.43 -4.70 41.70
C VAL A 530 -33.69 -3.94 40.58
N ASN A 531 -32.45 -4.32 40.27
CA ASN A 531 -31.53 -3.46 39.50
C ASN A 531 -31.83 -3.43 37.98
N PHE A 532 -32.31 -4.53 37.39
CA PHE A 532 -32.47 -4.65 35.94
C PHE A 532 -33.57 -3.78 35.33
N LYS A 533 -34.63 -3.46 36.09
CA LYS A 533 -35.81 -2.76 35.57
C LYS A 533 -35.53 -1.29 35.24
N TYR A 534 -34.69 -0.62 36.03
CA TYR A 534 -34.23 0.75 35.76
C TYR A 534 -33.10 0.78 34.73
N LEU A 535 -32.16 -0.18 34.81
CA LEU A 535 -31.01 -0.29 33.90
C LEU A 535 -31.44 -0.26 32.42
N LYS A 536 -32.47 -1.03 32.04
CA LYS A 536 -33.00 -1.04 30.66
C LYS A 536 -33.41 0.36 30.18
N HIS A 537 -34.02 1.16 31.04
CA HIS A 537 -34.51 2.50 30.69
C HIS A 537 -33.36 3.51 30.57
N VAL A 538 -32.36 3.43 31.45
CA VAL A 538 -31.17 4.30 31.39
C VAL A 538 -30.32 4.00 30.15
N VAL A 539 -30.12 2.73 29.80
CA VAL A 539 -29.37 2.32 28.59
C VAL A 539 -30.10 2.75 27.31
N ILE A 540 -31.43 2.57 27.23
CA ILE A 540 -32.21 3.06 26.08
C ILE A 540 -32.12 4.58 25.96
N LYS A 541 -32.25 5.33 27.06
CA LYS A 541 -32.13 6.80 27.03
C LYS A 541 -30.74 7.22 26.56
N PHE A 542 -29.66 6.64 27.08
CA PHE A 542 -28.29 6.95 26.64
C PHE A 542 -28.06 6.70 25.13
N LEU A 543 -28.66 5.66 24.55
CA LEU A 543 -28.58 5.37 23.12
C LEU A 543 -29.45 6.28 22.23
N THR A 544 -30.41 7.03 22.80
CA THR A 544 -31.38 7.86 22.06
C THR A 544 -31.34 9.36 22.41
N SER A 545 -30.56 9.74 23.42
CA SER A 545 -30.35 11.13 23.86
C SER A 545 -29.39 11.90 22.95
N ARG A 546 -29.52 13.24 22.97
CA ARG A 546 -28.61 14.16 22.27
C ARG A 546 -27.22 14.19 22.92
N GLU A 547 -26.19 14.62 22.20
CA GLU A 547 -24.79 14.33 22.54
C GLU A 547 -24.37 14.83 23.92
N TYR A 548 -24.89 15.98 24.38
CA TYR A 548 -24.55 16.53 25.70
C TYR A 548 -25.17 15.72 26.85
N GLU A 549 -26.40 15.20 26.67
CA GLU A 549 -27.06 14.38 27.68
C GLU A 549 -26.36 13.03 27.88
N ALA A 550 -25.87 12.43 26.78
CA ALA A 550 -25.14 11.17 26.81
C ALA A 550 -23.92 11.23 27.76
N GLN A 551 -23.13 12.31 27.71
CA GLN A 551 -21.97 12.49 28.61
C GLN A 551 -22.36 12.57 30.09
N HIS A 552 -23.49 13.19 30.43
CA HIS A 552 -23.97 13.22 31.82
C HIS A 552 -24.53 11.86 32.26
N LEU A 553 -25.13 11.10 31.34
CA LEU A 553 -25.65 9.75 31.58
C LEU A 553 -24.55 8.69 31.74
N THR A 554 -23.34 8.88 31.18
CA THR A 554 -22.18 7.97 31.33
C THR A 554 -21.95 7.60 32.80
N LYS A 555 -21.94 8.59 33.71
CA LYS A 555 -21.69 8.37 35.14
C LYS A 555 -22.79 7.57 35.84
N ALA A 556 -24.04 7.78 35.44
CA ALA A 556 -25.18 7.00 35.96
C ALA A 556 -25.10 5.54 35.52
N ILE A 557 -24.72 5.29 34.26
CA ILE A 557 -24.50 3.94 33.73
C ILE A 557 -23.30 3.25 34.41
N ALA A 558 -22.16 3.93 34.53
CA ALA A 558 -20.97 3.41 35.21
C ALA A 558 -21.28 2.99 36.65
N THR A 559 -22.07 3.79 37.38
CA THR A 559 -22.51 3.48 38.75
C THR A 559 -23.46 2.27 38.81
N LEU A 560 -24.48 2.22 37.93
CA LEU A 560 -25.48 1.14 37.93
C LEU A 560 -24.93 -0.21 37.44
N LEU A 561 -23.99 -0.20 36.48
CA LEU A 561 -23.33 -1.39 35.93
C LEU A 561 -22.02 -1.77 36.63
N LYS A 562 -21.55 -0.97 37.60
CA LYS A 562 -20.26 -1.14 38.29
C LYS A 562 -19.08 -1.24 37.31
N PHE A 563 -19.02 -0.32 36.33
CA PHE A 563 -17.90 -0.23 35.38
C PHE A 563 -16.58 -0.01 36.12
N THR A 564 -15.51 -0.57 35.58
CA THR A 564 -14.14 -0.18 35.95
C THR A 564 -13.81 1.20 35.38
N ALA A 565 -12.81 1.88 35.97
CA ALA A 565 -12.39 3.21 35.51
C ALA A 565 -11.93 3.22 34.03
N ASP A 566 -11.34 2.11 33.56
CA ASP A 566 -10.94 1.94 32.16
C ASP A 566 -12.16 1.80 31.22
N GLU A 567 -13.23 1.15 31.66
CA GLU A 567 -14.48 1.01 30.90
C GLU A 567 -15.27 2.33 30.83
N GLU A 568 -15.37 3.07 31.94
CA GLU A 568 -15.97 4.42 31.93
C GLU A 568 -15.18 5.37 31.03
N LYS A 569 -13.85 5.36 31.13
CA LYS A 569 -12.97 6.16 30.27
C LYS A 569 -13.15 5.79 28.79
N LEU A 570 -13.12 4.50 28.45
CA LEU A 570 -13.26 4.02 27.07
C LEU A 570 -14.58 4.47 26.41
N VAL A 571 -15.68 4.52 27.17
CA VAL A 571 -16.96 5.06 26.69
C VAL A 571 -16.86 6.58 26.45
N ASN A 572 -16.23 7.33 27.36
CA ASN A 572 -16.02 8.76 27.20
C ASN A 572 -15.12 9.10 25.99
N ASP A 573 -13.96 8.44 25.88
CA ASP A 573 -13.03 8.58 24.75
C ASP A 573 -13.72 8.26 23.40
N THR A 574 -14.68 7.32 23.40
CA THR A 574 -15.48 6.96 22.20
C THR A 574 -16.56 8.00 21.86
N LEU A 575 -17.18 8.63 22.86
CA LEU A 575 -18.11 9.74 22.65
C LEU A 575 -17.38 11.00 22.16
N GLU A 576 -16.18 11.26 22.69
CA GLU A 576 -15.35 12.41 22.29
C GLU A 576 -14.75 12.21 20.89
N TRP A 577 -14.31 10.99 20.55
CA TRP A 577 -13.92 10.63 19.19
C TRP A 577 -15.02 10.93 18.18
N LYS A 578 -16.27 10.53 18.45
CA LYS A 578 -17.44 10.82 17.60
C LYS A 578 -17.75 12.31 17.42
N ARG A 579 -17.22 13.19 18.28
CA ARG A 579 -17.40 14.65 18.19
C ARG A 579 -16.26 15.36 17.44
N SER A 580 -15.15 14.69 17.16
CA SER A 580 -13.97 15.31 16.55
C SER A 580 -13.76 14.83 15.12
N TRP A 581 -13.86 15.75 14.16
CA TRP A 581 -13.63 15.50 12.72
C TRP A 581 -12.23 14.93 12.43
N PHE A 582 -11.25 15.20 13.30
CA PHE A 582 -9.86 14.76 13.18
C PHE A 582 -9.43 13.82 14.32
N GLY A 583 -10.38 13.21 15.03
CA GLY A 583 -10.10 12.30 16.14
C GLY A 583 -9.55 10.94 15.71
N SER A 584 -8.50 10.47 16.39
CA SER A 584 -8.04 9.08 16.27
C SER A 584 -8.99 8.11 16.99
N LYS A 585 -9.41 7.02 16.34
CA LYS A 585 -10.35 6.04 16.91
C LYS A 585 -9.75 5.36 18.16
N PRO A 586 -10.47 5.28 19.30
CA PRO A 586 -9.96 4.65 20.52
C PRO A 586 -9.54 3.19 20.32
N LYS A 587 -8.43 2.79 20.96
CA LYS A 587 -7.83 1.46 20.83
C LYS A 587 -8.58 0.41 21.64
N LEU A 588 -9.67 -0.10 21.06
CA LEU A 588 -10.30 -1.34 21.50
C LEU A 588 -9.30 -2.50 21.36
N GLY A 589 -8.88 -3.09 22.48
CA GLY A 589 -7.80 -4.08 22.53
C GLY A 589 -8.09 -5.36 21.73
N SER A 590 -7.07 -5.88 21.03
CA SER A 590 -7.18 -7.07 20.18
C SER A 590 -7.14 -8.37 20.99
N GLY A 591 -8.22 -9.18 20.92
CA GLY A 591 -8.27 -10.53 21.51
C GLY A 591 -9.67 -11.13 21.51
N GLN A 592 -9.80 -12.41 21.88
CA GLN A 592 -11.07 -13.17 21.85
C GLN A 592 -12.19 -12.68 22.81
N LYS A 593 -11.99 -11.57 23.53
CA LYS A 593 -13.03 -10.88 24.33
C LYS A 593 -13.45 -9.52 23.76
N ALA A 594 -12.89 -9.10 22.62
CA ALA A 594 -13.23 -7.84 21.98
C ALA A 594 -14.70 -7.85 21.50
N ARG A 595 -15.57 -7.08 22.18
CA ARG A 595 -16.97 -6.89 21.80
C ARG A 595 -17.06 -5.93 20.61
N ALA A 596 -16.90 -6.46 19.39
CA ALA A 596 -17.22 -5.73 18.19
C ALA A 596 -18.73 -5.44 18.14
N ILE A 597 -19.10 -4.17 18.09
CA ILE A 597 -20.45 -3.72 17.72
C ILE A 597 -20.38 -3.32 16.24
N PRO A 598 -21.12 -3.97 15.33
CA PRO A 598 -21.12 -3.59 13.92
C PRO A 598 -21.80 -2.22 13.75
N HIS A 599 -21.44 -1.51 12.67
CA HIS A 599 -22.07 -0.26 12.32
C HIS A 599 -23.47 -0.50 11.73
N SER A 600 -24.42 0.35 12.13
CA SER A 600 -25.71 0.60 11.48
C SER A 600 -25.67 1.96 10.80
#